data_AF-A0A368TLV4-F1
#
_entry.id   AF-A0A368TLV4-F1
#
_cell.length_a   1.000
_cell.length_b   1.000
_cell.length_c   1.000
_cell.angle_alpha   90.00
_cell.angle_beta   90.00
_cell.angle_gamma   90.00
#
_symmetry.space_group_name_H-M   'P 1'
#
loop_
_entity.id
_entity.type
_entity.pdbx_description
1 polymer ?
#
loop_
_entity_poly.entity_id
_entity_poly.type
_entity_poly.pdbx_seq_one_letter_code
_entity_poly.pdbx_strand_id
1 'polypeptide(L)'
;MPPPVITPIGIWENPQVELKNNAYRSITVTFTGPSSATIYLPPGATKTHQFSPGQYSISATATNVVPFRGTESLSRGYKYTWIFYII
;
A
#
# COMPACT_ATOMS: atom_id res chain seq x y z
N MET A 1 -9.21 4.22 2.32
CA MET A 1 -7.79 4.47 2.05
C MET A 1 -7.77 5.56 1.01
N PRO A 2 -6.95 6.61 1.20
CA PRO A 2 -6.79 7.60 0.15
C PRO A 2 -6.27 6.94 -1.13
N PRO A 3 -6.60 7.49 -2.31
CA PRO A 3 -5.98 7.03 -3.55
C PRO A 3 -4.44 7.17 -3.45
N PRO A 4 -3.66 6.25 -4.03
CA PRO A 4 -2.22 6.39 -4.06
C PRO A 4 -1.80 7.57 -4.92
N VAL A 5 -0.71 8.22 -4.56
CA VAL A 5 0.02 9.09 -5.48
C VAL A 5 0.87 8.19 -6.38
N ILE A 6 0.73 8.34 -7.70
CA ILE A 6 1.42 7.51 -8.69
C ILE A 6 2.58 8.32 -9.29
N THR A 7 3.79 7.77 -9.24
CA THR A 7 5.00 8.39 -9.78
C THR A 7 5.72 7.42 -10.74
N PRO A 8 6.12 7.84 -11.94
CA PRO A 8 6.91 6.99 -12.83
C PRO A 8 8.30 6.69 -12.24
N ILE A 9 8.77 5.45 -12.38
CA ILE A 9 10.08 4.97 -11.90
C ILE A 9 10.91 4.25 -12.97
N GLY A 10 10.36 4.06 -14.18
CA GLY A 10 11.05 3.46 -15.33
C GLY A 10 10.31 2.23 -15.87
N ILE A 11 10.00 2.19 -17.16
CA ILE A 11 9.03 1.26 -17.77
C ILE A 11 9.29 -0.25 -17.58
N TRP A 12 10.53 -0.64 -17.29
CA TRP A 12 10.91 -2.05 -17.07
C TRP A 12 10.85 -2.47 -15.60
N GLU A 13 10.80 -1.51 -14.68
CA GLU A 13 10.79 -1.74 -13.25
C GLU A 13 9.47 -2.39 -12.81
N ASN A 14 9.58 -3.31 -11.85
CA ASN A 14 8.41 -3.85 -11.17
C ASN A 14 7.74 -2.74 -10.35
N PRO A 15 6.39 -2.74 -10.23
CA PRO A 15 5.70 -1.74 -9.43
C PRO A 15 6.24 -1.69 -8.00
N GLN A 16 6.44 -0.48 -7.50
CA GLN A 16 6.80 -0.23 -6.11
C GLN A 16 5.61 0.34 -5.36
N VAL A 17 5.42 -0.11 -4.13
CA VAL A 17 4.38 0.39 -3.24
C VAL A 17 5.05 0.94 -2.00
N GLU A 18 4.95 2.24 -1.79
CA GLU A 18 5.39 2.94 -0.58
C GLU A 18 4.18 3.21 0.30
N LEU A 19 4.22 2.70 1.53
CA LEU A 19 3.20 2.87 2.54
C LEU A 19 3.77 3.76 3.64
N LYS A 20 3.08 4.84 3.96
CA LYS A 20 3.44 5.78 5.04
C LYS A 20 2.34 5.78 6.07
N ASN A 21 2.68 5.45 7.31
CA ASN A 21 1.75 5.53 8.42
C ASN A 21 1.99 6.82 9.21
N ASN A 22 1.25 7.88 8.91
CA ASN A 22 1.26 9.13 9.66
C ASN A 22 0.24 9.13 10.82
N ALA A 23 -0.43 8.00 11.08
CA ALA A 23 -1.27 7.83 12.26
C ALA A 23 -0.42 7.50 13.50
N TYR A 24 -1.00 7.72 14.69
CA TYR A 24 -0.39 7.32 15.97
C TYR A 24 -0.64 5.84 16.33
N ARG A 25 -1.31 5.09 15.44
CA ARG A 25 -1.63 3.66 15.63
C ARG A 25 -0.98 2.82 14.55
N SER A 26 -0.72 1.55 14.85
CA SER A 26 -0.22 0.61 13.85
C SER A 26 -1.28 0.26 12.81
N ILE A 27 -0.84 0.05 11.57
CA ILE A 27 -1.69 -0.33 10.45
C ILE A 27 -1.12 -1.61 9.82
N THR A 28 -2.00 -2.55 9.54
CA THR A 28 -1.69 -3.75 8.76
C THR A 28 -2.34 -3.62 7.40
N VAL A 29 -1.55 -3.66 6.34
CA VAL A 29 -2.05 -3.61 4.96
C VAL A 29 -1.80 -4.97 4.31
N THR A 30 -2.86 -5.60 3.85
CA THR A 30 -2.81 -6.88 3.13
C THR A 30 -3.16 -6.66 1.67
N PHE A 31 -2.32 -7.17 0.79
CA PHE A 31 -2.45 -7.21 -0.65
C PHE A 31 -2.71 -8.65 -1.06
N THR A 32 -3.70 -8.88 -1.92
CA THR A 32 -4.06 -10.19 -2.45
C THR A 32 -4.28 -10.07 -3.96
N GLY A 33 -3.48 -10.77 -4.75
CA GLY A 33 -3.50 -10.70 -6.21
C GLY A 33 -2.46 -11.67 -6.80
N PRO A 34 -1.75 -11.29 -7.88
CA PRO A 34 -0.66 -12.09 -8.46
C PRO A 34 0.42 -12.49 -7.45
N SER A 35 0.64 -11.66 -6.44
CA SER A 35 1.37 -12.01 -5.22
C SER A 35 0.54 -11.62 -4.00
N SER A 36 0.76 -12.28 -2.87
CA SER A 36 0.15 -11.90 -1.59
C SER A 36 1.21 -11.31 -0.68
N ALA A 37 0.93 -10.16 -0.07
CA ALA A 37 1.83 -9.53 0.89
C ALA A 37 1.02 -8.95 2.05
N THR A 38 1.51 -9.15 3.27
CA THR A 38 0.97 -8.48 4.47
C THR A 38 2.07 -7.62 5.06
N ILE A 39 1.82 -6.32 5.13
CA ILE A 39 2.78 -5.33 5.56
C ILE A 39 2.28 -4.70 6.86
N TYR A 40 3.03 -4.92 7.93
CA TYR A 40 2.83 -4.25 9.20
C TYR A 40 3.60 -2.93 9.24
N LEU A 41 2.89 -1.83 9.53
CA LEU A 41 3.42 -0.49 9.69
C LEU A 41 3.17 0.02 11.11
N PRO A 42 4.22 0.15 11.94
CA PRO A 42 4.15 0.90 13.19
C PRO A 42 3.73 2.37 12.98
N PRO A 43 3.32 3.08 14.05
CA PRO A 43 3.09 4.53 13.99
C PRO A 43 4.31 5.27 13.46
N GLY A 44 4.11 6.24 12.55
CA GLY A 44 5.19 7.04 11.94
C GLY A 44 6.06 6.30 10.92
N ALA A 45 5.85 5.00 10.70
CA ALA A 45 6.74 4.21 9.85
C ALA A 45 6.44 4.38 8.36
N THR A 46 7.49 4.28 7.54
CA THR A 46 7.40 4.16 6.09
C THR A 46 7.98 2.81 5.65
N LYS A 47 7.30 2.11 4.75
CA LYS A 47 7.80 0.86 4.15
C LYS A 47 7.54 0.86 2.65
N THR A 48 8.53 0.39 1.90
CA THR A 48 8.43 0.19 0.45
C THR A 48 8.54 -1.29 0.13
N HIS A 49 7.66 -1.78 -0.75
CA HIS A 49 7.66 -3.17 -1.20
C HIS A 49 7.50 -3.22 -2.72
N GLN A 50 8.24 -4.12 -3.37
CA GLN A 50 8.09 -4.39 -4.79
C GLN A 50 7.03 -5.47 -5.00
N PHE A 51 6.19 -5.28 -6.03
CA PHE A 51 5.13 -6.20 -6.38
C PHE A 51 5.29 -6.69 -7.82
N SER A 52 4.63 -7.80 -8.14
CA SER A 52 4.40 -8.16 -9.54
C SER A 52 3.33 -7.24 -10.13
N PRO A 53 3.36 -6.93 -11.42
CA PRO A 53 2.28 -6.19 -12.05
C PRO A 53 0.98 -6.99 -12.08
N GLY A 54 -0.15 -6.32 -11.86
CA GLY A 54 -1.49 -6.88 -11.95
C GLY A 54 -2.49 -6.22 -11.00
N GLN A 55 -3.68 -6.82 -10.91
CA GLN A 55 -4.77 -6.36 -10.05
C GLN A 55 -4.63 -6.92 -8.63
N TYR A 56 -4.73 -6.05 -7.63
CA TYR A 56 -4.65 -6.42 -6.23
C TYR A 56 -5.90 -5.97 -5.47
N SER A 57 -6.46 -6.89 -4.69
CA SER A 57 -7.36 -6.54 -3.60
C SER A 57 -6.54 -6.09 -2.40
N ILE A 58 -6.89 -4.95 -1.82
CA ILE A 58 -6.15 -4.32 -0.73
C ILE A 58 -7.10 -4.17 0.46
N SER A 59 -6.64 -4.61 1.63
CA SER A 59 -7.31 -4.32 2.90
C SER A 59 -6.35 -3.67 3.88
N ALA A 60 -6.76 -2.54 4.47
CA ALA A 60 -6.00 -1.88 5.52
C ALA A 60 -6.79 -1.94 6.83
N THR A 61 -6.17 -2.47 7.88
CA THR A 61 -6.79 -2.66 9.19
C THR A 61 -5.95 -1.99 10.28
N ALA A 62 -6.62 -1.48 11.31
CA ALA A 62 -6.00 -0.94 12.51
C ALA A 62 -6.93 -1.20 13.69
N THR A 63 -6.36 -1.27 14.91
CA THR A 63 -7.12 -1.53 16.13
C THR A 63 -8.19 -0.44 16.35
N ASN A 64 -9.43 -0.85 16.60
CA ASN A 64 -10.59 0.03 16.81
C ASN A 64 -10.87 1.00 15.64
N VAL A 65 -10.58 0.58 14.42
CA VAL A 65 -10.89 1.34 13.19
C VAL A 65 -11.63 0.42 12.22
N VAL A 66 -12.64 0.95 11.55
CA VAL A 66 -13.33 0.22 10.48
C VAL A 66 -12.32 -0.11 9.37
N PRO A 67 -12.14 -1.39 9.01
CA PRO A 67 -11.16 -1.78 8.02
C PRO A 67 -11.54 -1.21 6.65
N PHE A 68 -10.55 -0.68 5.94
CA PHE A 68 -10.74 -0.31 4.55
C PHE A 68 -10.53 -1.50 3.64
N ARG A 69 -11.29 -1.56 2.54
CA ARG A 69 -11.11 -2.52 1.45
C ARG A 69 -11.22 -1.79 0.11
N GLY A 70 -10.38 -2.15 -0.85
CA GLY A 70 -10.40 -1.62 -2.20
C GLY A 70 -9.62 -2.50 -3.16
N THR A 71 -9.54 -2.07 -4.41
CA THR A 71 -8.77 -2.75 -5.47
C THR A 71 -7.90 -1.74 -6.18
N GLU A 72 -6.66 -2.12 -6.51
CA GLU A 72 -5.73 -1.27 -7.25
C GLU A 72 -5.02 -2.10 -8.33
N SER A 73 -4.82 -1.50 -9.51
CA SER A 73 -4.01 -2.10 -10.57
C SER A 73 -2.59 -1.56 -10.48
N LEU A 74 -1.64 -2.43 -10.11
CA LEU A 74 -0.23 -2.12 -10.04
C LEU A 74 0.42 -2.40 -11.40
N SER A 75 0.91 -1.35 -12.05
CA SER A 75 1.53 -1.41 -13.38
C SER A 75 3.04 -1.24 -13.28
N ARG A 76 3.78 -1.90 -14.18
CA ARG A 76 5.23 -1.73 -14.31
C ARG A 76 5.59 -0.26 -14.52
N GLY A 77 6.75 0.11 -14.00
CA GLY A 77 7.32 1.44 -14.12
C GLY A 77 6.64 2.53 -13.33
N TYR A 78 5.81 2.17 -12.35
CA TYR A 78 5.19 3.10 -11.42
C TYR A 78 5.49 2.75 -9.96
N LYS A 79 5.63 3.80 -9.16
CA LYS A 79 5.60 3.78 -7.71
C LYS A 79 4.28 4.34 -7.22
N TYR A 80 3.62 3.61 -6.34
CA TYR A 80 2.35 3.94 -5.71
C TYR A 80 2.61 4.31 -4.26
N THR A 81 2.29 5.53 -3.87
CA THR A 81 2.52 6.02 -2.50
C THR A 81 1.19 6.22 -1.79
N TRP A 82 0.94 5.41 -0.76
CA TRP A 82 -0.19 5.58 0.15
C TRP A 82 0.25 6.20 1.47
N ILE A 83 -0.52 7.17 1.94
CA ILE A 83 -0.30 7.81 3.23
C ILE A 83 -1.55 7.64 4.09
N PHE A 84 -1.40 7.05 5.25
CA PHE A 84 -2.48 6.85 6.22
C PHE A 84 -2.39 7.92 7.30
N TYR A 85 -3.50 8.61 7.60
CA TYR A 85 -3.51 9.79 8.49
C TYR A 85 -4.41 9.63 9.72
N ILE A 86 -4.94 8.45 10.01
CA ILE A 86 -6.09 8.30 10.92
C ILE A 86 -5.76 8.86 12.32
N ILE A 87 -6.52 9.91 12.67
CA ILE A 87 -6.59 10.60 13.98
C ILE A 87 -7.63 9.92 14.86
#